data_AF-A0A1J5Q2C6-F1
#
_entry.id   AF-A0A1J5Q2C6-F1
#
_cell.length_a   1.000
_cell.length_b   1.000
_cell.length_c   1.000
_cell.angle_alpha   90.00
_cell.angle_beta   90.00
_cell.angle_gamma   90.00
#
_symmetry.space_group_name_H-M   'P 1'
#
loop_
_entity.id
_entity.type
_entity.pdbx_description
1 polymer ?
#
loop_
_entity_poly.entity_id
_entity_poly.type
_entity_poly.pdbx_seq_one_letter_code
_entity_poly.pdbx_strand_id
1 'polypeptide(L)'
;MKQRLMELYFRDGGDLTDIDVLVQAAADCGLDADDVRRRLATDEDVALISAQAKDASDKGISGVPTFVFAQKYAVSGAQPAEQLARAIRQVSAEVNAQAAE
;
A
#
# COMPACT_ATOMS: atom_id res chain seq x y z
N MET A 1 0.39 9.29 -6.41
CA MET A 1 1.76 8.75 -6.25
C MET A 1 1.88 7.24 -6.45
N LYS A 2 1.24 6.36 -5.65
CA LYS A 2 1.37 4.89 -5.79
C LYS A 2 1.24 4.40 -7.25
N GLN A 3 0.16 4.81 -7.93
CA GLN A 3 -0.09 4.43 -9.32
C GLN A 3 1.06 4.86 -10.26
N ARG A 4 1.59 6.07 -10.08
CA ARG A 4 2.71 6.59 -10.88
C ARG A 4 3.98 5.78 -10.66
N LEU A 5 4.30 5.41 -9.42
CA LEU A 5 5.44 4.54 -9.11
C LEU A 5 5.30 3.15 -9.75
N MET A 6 4.10 2.57 -9.71
CA MET A 6 3.82 1.29 -10.36
C MET A 6 3.99 1.38 -11.88
N GLU A 7 3.49 2.45 -12.50
CA GLU A 7 3.68 2.68 -13.93
C GLU A 7 5.15 2.87 -14.30
N LEU A 8 5.89 3.66 -13.52
CA LEU A 8 7.33 3.83 -13.73
C LEU A 8 8.08 2.51 -13.70
N TYR A 9 7.83 1.68 -12.68
CA TYR A 9 8.54 0.42 -12.53
C TYR A 9 8.11 -0.66 -13.54
N PHE A 10 6.81 -0.86 -13.72
CA PHE A 10 6.29 -1.99 -14.50
C PHE A 10 6.09 -1.71 -15.99
N ARG A 11 5.94 -0.44 -16.39
CA ARG A 11 5.63 -0.06 -17.77
C ARG A 11 6.74 0.80 -18.39
N ASP A 12 7.20 1.82 -17.66
CA ASP A 12 8.04 2.87 -18.25
C ASP A 12 9.55 2.61 -18.05
N GLY A 13 9.94 1.61 -17.25
CA GLY A 13 11.34 1.24 -17.00
C GLY A 13 12.13 2.25 -16.16
N GLY A 14 11.43 3.08 -15.38
CA GLY A 14 12.04 4.09 -14.52
C GLY A 14 12.79 3.48 -13.32
N ASP A 15 13.92 4.10 -12.95
CA ASP A 15 14.71 3.71 -11.79
C ASP A 15 14.12 4.29 -10.51
N LEU A 16 13.53 3.43 -9.67
CA LEU A 16 12.97 3.86 -8.37
C LEU A 16 14.03 3.99 -7.27
N THR A 17 15.31 3.75 -7.56
CA THR A 17 16.42 4.02 -6.65
C THR A 17 17.02 5.43 -6.84
N ASP A 18 16.65 6.11 -7.94
CA ASP A 18 17.05 7.49 -8.23
C ASP A 18 16.08 8.49 -7.57
N ILE A 19 16.60 9.33 -6.68
CA ILE A 19 15.84 10.36 -5.98
C ILE A 19 15.22 11.36 -6.96
N ASP A 20 15.90 11.74 -8.03
CA ASP A 20 15.35 12.73 -8.98
C ASP A 20 14.17 12.16 -9.78
N VAL A 21 14.20 10.85 -10.09
CA VAL A 21 13.04 10.14 -10.67
C VAL A 21 11.85 10.15 -9.71
N LEU A 22 12.09 9.86 -8.43
CA LEU A 22 11.03 9.86 -7.41
C LEU A 22 10.44 11.26 -7.16
N VAL A 23 11.29 12.30 -7.13
CA VAL A 23 10.89 13.70 -6.93
C VAL A 23 10.05 14.18 -8.11
N GLN A 24 10.49 13.90 -9.36
CA GLN A 24 9.72 14.26 -10.55
C GLN A 24 8.36 13.54 -10.57
N ALA A 25 8.34 12.25 -10.25
CA ALA A 25 7.10 11.47 -10.18
C ALA A 25 6.12 12.00 -9.11
N ALA A 26 6.65 12.50 -8.00
CA ALA A 26 5.86 13.13 -6.94
C ALA A 26 5.27 14.47 -7.41
N ALA A 27 6.08 15.30 -8.06
CA ALA A 27 5.65 16.57 -8.65
C ALA A 27 4.55 16.38 -9.71
N ASP A 28 4.68 15.37 -10.58
CA ASP A 28 3.66 15.00 -11.57
C ASP A 28 2.32 14.62 -10.91
N CYS A 29 2.36 14.16 -9.65
CA CYS A 29 1.19 13.83 -8.84
C CYS A 29 0.67 15.01 -7.99
N GLY A 30 1.28 16.20 -8.11
CA GLY A 30 0.89 17.41 -7.36
C GLY A 30 1.50 17.53 -5.95
N LEU A 31 2.51 16.74 -5.61
CA LEU A 31 3.27 16.88 -4.36
C LEU A 31 4.34 17.98 -4.50
N ASP A 32 4.74 18.57 -3.38
CA ASP A 32 5.85 19.54 -3.33
C ASP A 32 7.19 18.82 -3.55
N ALA A 33 7.87 19.16 -4.64
CA ALA A 33 9.13 18.53 -5.04
C ALA A 33 10.27 18.79 -4.04
N ASP A 34 10.32 19.98 -3.43
CA ASP A 34 11.37 20.36 -2.50
C ASP A 34 11.17 19.69 -1.13
N ASP A 35 9.92 19.55 -0.68
CA ASP A 35 9.59 18.74 0.51
C ASP A 35 9.95 17.26 0.29
N VAL A 36 9.54 16.69 -0.83
CA VAL A 36 9.83 15.28 -1.15
C VAL A 36 11.33 15.03 -1.24
N ARG A 37 12.08 15.91 -1.93
CA ARG A 37 13.55 15.81 -2.02
C ARG A 37 14.19 15.88 -0.64
N ARG A 38 13.75 16.82 0.21
CA ARG A 38 14.25 16.96 1.58
C ARG A 38 14.01 15.70 2.41
N ARG A 39 12.80 15.13 2.36
CA ARG A 39 12.47 13.92 3.14
C ARG A 39 13.23 12.70 2.65
N LEU A 40 13.34 12.50 1.33
CA LEU A 40 14.11 11.40 0.73
C LEU A 40 15.62 11.49 1.02
N ALA A 41 16.14 12.66 1.39
CA ALA A 41 17.52 12.83 1.83
C ALA A 41 17.76 12.42 3.30
N THR A 42 16.74 11.90 3.99
CA THR A 42 16.79 11.53 5.40
C THR A 42 16.16 10.16 5.65
N ASP A 43 16.42 9.60 6.84
CA ASP A 43 15.84 8.32 7.27
C ASP A 43 14.55 8.49 8.10
N GLU A 44 13.91 9.66 8.09
CA GLU A 44 12.77 10.00 8.96
C GLU A 44 11.63 8.96 8.89
N ASP A 45 11.36 8.44 7.69
CA ASP A 45 10.28 7.47 7.46
C ASP A 45 10.72 5.99 7.62
N VAL A 46 12.04 5.70 7.71
CA VAL A 46 12.56 4.33 7.67
C VAL A 46 12.05 3.49 8.84
N ALA A 47 12.07 4.05 10.05
CA ALA A 47 11.59 3.35 11.24
C ALA A 47 10.08 3.04 11.15
N LEU A 48 9.29 3.99 10.65
CA LEU A 48 7.84 3.84 10.48
C LEU A 48 7.51 2.74 9.48
N ILE A 49 8.12 2.78 8.28
CA ILE A 49 7.86 1.79 7.22
C ILE A 49 8.35 0.40 7.62
N SER A 50 9.51 0.31 8.30
CA SER A 50 10.04 -0.96 8.79
C SER A 50 9.14 -1.59 9.85
N ALA A 51 8.59 -0.79 10.77
CA ALA A 51 7.65 -1.26 11.77
C ALA A 51 6.34 -1.78 11.15
N GLN A 52 5.81 -1.10 10.13
CA GLN A 52 4.61 -1.56 9.40
C GLN A 52 4.85 -2.87 8.65
N ALA A 53 6.00 -3.02 7.99
CA ALA A 53 6.37 -4.26 7.31
C ALA A 53 6.54 -5.42 8.32
N LYS A 54 7.14 -5.14 9.48
CA LYS A 54 7.28 -6.12 10.56
C LYS A 54 5.92 -6.53 11.15
N ASP A 55 5.03 -5.58 11.42
CA ASP A 55 3.68 -5.88 11.92
C ASP A 55 2.90 -6.79 10.96
N ALA A 56 2.99 -6.54 9.65
CA ALA A 56 2.40 -7.41 8.63
C ALA A 56 2.99 -8.84 8.67
N SER A 57 4.31 -8.95 8.76
CA SER A 57 5.02 -10.23 8.87
C SER A 57 4.65 -10.99 10.15
N ASP A 58 4.60 -10.30 11.29
CA ASP A 58 4.23 -10.86 12.60
C ASP A 58 2.76 -11.36 12.60
N LYS A 59 1.89 -10.77 11.75
CA LYS A 59 0.52 -11.26 11.46
C LYS A 59 0.47 -12.43 10.47
N GLY A 60 1.61 -13.00 10.10
CA GLY A 60 1.72 -14.15 9.20
C GLY A 60 1.62 -13.81 7.70
N ILE A 61 1.68 -12.52 7.32
CA ILE A 61 1.64 -12.12 5.92
C ILE A 61 3.03 -12.32 5.31
N SER A 62 3.17 -13.34 4.48
CA SER A 62 4.43 -13.71 3.80
C SER A 62 4.48 -13.33 2.32
N GLY A 63 3.42 -12.72 1.77
CA GLY A 63 3.34 -12.38 0.36
C GLY A 63 2.36 -11.25 0.05
N VAL A 64 2.61 -10.55 -1.05
CA VAL A 64 1.79 -9.43 -1.54
C VAL A 64 1.21 -9.72 -2.93
N PRO A 65 0.03 -9.15 -3.27
CA PRO A 65 -0.83 -8.36 -2.38
C PRO A 65 -1.57 -9.24 -1.37
N THR A 66 -1.78 -8.73 -0.15
CA THR A 66 -2.68 -9.32 0.84
C THR A 66 -3.63 -8.24 1.33
N PHE A 67 -4.94 -8.53 1.32
CA PHE A 67 -6.00 -7.62 1.75
C PHE A 67 -6.53 -8.08 3.11
N VAL A 68 -6.55 -7.18 4.09
CA VAL A 68 -7.09 -7.47 5.43
C VAL A 68 -8.37 -6.68 5.64
N PHE A 69 -9.48 -7.39 5.87
CA PHE A 69 -10.80 -6.82 6.10
C PHE A 69 -11.18 -6.91 7.58
N ALA A 70 -11.60 -5.78 8.16
CA ALA A 70 -12.01 -5.65 9.55
C ALA A 70 -11.02 -6.25 10.57
N GLN A 71 -9.72 -6.23 10.28
CA GLN A 71 -8.66 -6.85 11.09
C GLN A 71 -8.88 -8.35 11.42
N LYS A 72 -9.79 -9.03 10.70
CA LYS A 72 -10.24 -10.39 11.00
C LYS A 72 -10.05 -11.35 9.84
N TYR A 73 -10.26 -10.87 8.62
CA TYR A 73 -10.22 -11.69 7.41
C TYR A 73 -9.08 -11.26 6.50
N ALA A 74 -8.23 -12.21 6.11
CA ALA A 74 -7.16 -11.97 5.14
C ALA A 74 -7.46 -12.69 3.81
N VAL A 75 -7.32 -11.97 2.70
CA VAL A 75 -7.35 -12.52 1.35
C VAL A 75 -5.98 -12.30 0.72
N SER A 76 -5.25 -13.40 0.50
CA SER A 76 -3.91 -13.38 -0.07
C SER A 76 -3.93 -13.55 -1.59
N GLY A 77 -3.05 -12.82 -2.27
CA GLY A 77 -2.88 -12.81 -3.71
C GLY A 77 -3.79 -11.83 -4.46
N ALA A 78 -3.46 -11.63 -5.74
CA ALA A 78 -4.25 -10.83 -6.67
C ALA A 78 -5.49 -11.62 -7.13
N GLN A 79 -6.45 -11.80 -6.22
CA GLN A 79 -7.69 -12.55 -6.49
C GLN A 79 -8.59 -11.81 -7.50
N PRO A 80 -9.48 -12.54 -8.20
CA PRO A 80 -10.50 -11.92 -9.06
C PRO A 80 -11.34 -10.88 -8.31
N ALA A 81 -11.74 -9.82 -9.01
CA ALA A 81 -12.50 -8.70 -8.44
C ALA A 81 -13.80 -9.18 -7.77
N GLU A 82 -14.46 -10.18 -8.33
CA GLU A 82 -15.69 -10.76 -7.81
C GLU A 82 -15.47 -11.42 -6.45
N GLN A 83 -14.29 -12.04 -6.23
CA GLN A 83 -13.95 -12.67 -4.97
C GLN A 83 -13.68 -11.63 -3.88
N LEU A 84 -12.94 -10.56 -4.20
CA LEU A 84 -12.74 -9.44 -3.28
C LEU A 84 -14.08 -8.77 -2.93
N ALA A 85 -14.95 -8.55 -3.91
CA ALA A 85 -16.26 -7.97 -3.70
C ALA A 85 -17.17 -8.86 -2.83
N ARG A 86 -17.10 -10.19 -2.99
CA ARG A 86 -17.80 -11.15 -2.11
C ARG A 86 -17.27 -11.06 -0.68
N ALA A 87 -15.94 -11.06 -0.49
CA ALA A 87 -15.32 -10.95 0.83
C ALA A 87 -15.75 -9.65 1.54
N ILE A 88 -15.70 -8.50 0.85
CA ILE A 88 -16.14 -7.22 1.40
C ILE A 88 -17.61 -7.26 1.85
N ARG A 89 -18.51 -7.80 1.03
CA ARG A 89 -19.94 -7.91 1.37
C ARG A 89 -20.18 -8.80 2.58
N GLN A 90 -19.50 -9.94 2.64
CA GLN A 90 -19.62 -10.87 3.77
C GLN A 90 -19.16 -10.20 5.07
N VAL A 91 -17.96 -9.60 5.08
CA VAL A 91 -17.41 -8.95 6.28
C VAL A 91 -18.27 -7.77 6.72
N SER A 92 -18.77 -6.98 5.78
CA SER A 92 -19.69 -5.88 6.09
C SER A 92 -20.99 -6.35 6.75
N ALA A 93 -21.59 -7.44 6.25
CA ALA A 93 -22.80 -8.01 6.83
C ALA A 93 -22.56 -8.52 8.28
N GLU A 94 -21.44 -9.20 8.51
CA GLU A 94 -21.07 -9.68 9.85
C GLU A 94 -20.83 -8.52 10.84
N VAL A 95 -20.08 -7.49 10.43
CA VAL A 95 -19.79 -6.32 11.28
C VAL A 95 -21.06 -5.56 11.64
N ASN A 96 -21.98 -5.37 10.68
CA ASN A 96 -23.23 -4.66 10.92
C ASN A 96 -24.19 -5.45 11.83
N ALA A 97 -24.22 -6.78 11.71
CA ALA A 97 -25.01 -7.62 12.61
C ALA A 97 -24.50 -7.52 14.06
N GLN A 98 -23.18 -7.57 14.27
CA GLN A 98 -22.56 -7.43 15.58
C GLN A 98 -22.77 -6.05 16.22
N ALA A 99 -22.89 -4.98 15.41
CA ALA A 99 -23.13 -3.63 15.90
C ALA A 99 -24.60 -3.34 16.25
N ALA A 100 -25.53 -4.19 15.79
CA ALA A 100 -26.96 -4.08 16.06
C ALA A 100 -27.40 -4.88 17.31
N GLU A 101 -26.49 -5.69 17.87
CA GLU A 101 -26.61 -6.38 19.15
C GLU A 101 -26.06 -5.50 20.29
#